data_AF-A0A7G8BCD9-F1
#
_entry.id   AF-A0A7G8BCD9-F1
#
_cell.length_a   1.000
_cell.length_b   1.000
_cell.length_c   1.000
_cell.angle_alpha   90.00
_cell.angle_beta   90.00
_cell.angle_gamma   90.00
#
_symmetry.space_group_name_H-M   'P 1'
#
loop_
_entity.id
_entity.type
_entity.pdbx_description
1 polymer ?
#
loop_
_entity_poly.entity_id
_entity_poly.type
_entity_poly.pdbx_seq_one_letter_code
_entity_poly.pdbx_strand_id
1 'polypeptide(L)'
;MGLGPISVRLMVAVLLCCLFAQTPDVAQTQAAPKTTTAKKSEQSAELAALTQQIQDLTTSVPPELAAYALLRLVEAKAVSRQEQQRQLIEQAYMLAGQSPYAVRLTASGGLSDSRAGYLSQALTQGLDSLSLRTRAVTAMLKLDPERARDLYQQLRPLALANRSCADAMLYDPSAYYRSAGNVFKRGFTPEEQAKGLPDDFLESIFRDVHHASEVGSASELLRAQQFDAEMLARAEGAFARSLSGIRGDYRSFAATQNDLTRNVTRLAQVPGRASHALLEATKAYLIANDSGAVCGDQSGSVNGATPTSSSFIALNQVLVRYGIAPISDGDVKPGSVVPASESSTQTYWQSPNAKQLQGSVRALRSGDKDSPQWQDSASSTLTSLREWIDSGSEPSEEDFYIEKAVLYSQMLVTTPTDASIYDEMLNEYIAFLSEPPPSDEVRIYWLWSIQNLMQRIRLNRANGEAARAKLETAIQDAPSPSIALYGYLLELERVQRANTGRGFTARQ
;
A
#
# COMPACT_ATOMS: atom_id res chain seq x y z
N MET A 1 50.64 -52.11 16.88
CA MET A 1 50.99 -51.89 15.46
C MET A 1 50.35 -50.55 15.09
N GLY A 2 50.99 -49.40 15.33
CA GLY A 2 52.02 -48.78 14.47
C GLY A 2 51.31 -48.10 13.28
N LEU A 3 51.30 -46.79 13.04
CA LEU A 3 52.15 -45.64 13.43
C LEU A 3 51.27 -44.36 13.44
N GLY A 4 51.68 -43.35 14.23
CA GLY A 4 50.95 -42.09 14.42
C GLY A 4 51.38 -40.94 13.48
N PRO A 5 51.48 -39.68 13.99
CA PRO A 5 50.71 -38.54 13.48
C PRO A 5 51.57 -37.34 13.04
N ILE A 6 50.95 -36.29 12.48
CA ILE A 6 51.58 -34.96 12.35
C ILE A 6 50.74 -33.93 13.13
N SER A 7 51.38 -33.40 14.17
CA SER A 7 51.00 -32.24 14.99
C SER A 7 51.54 -30.94 14.39
N VAL A 8 51.06 -29.80 14.93
CA VAL A 8 51.79 -28.58 15.41
C VAL A 8 50.92 -27.35 15.08
N ARG A 9 50.18 -26.72 16.02
CA ARG A 9 50.58 -25.74 17.09
C ARG A 9 51.33 -24.52 16.51
N LEU A 10 51.20 -23.26 16.93
CA LEU A 10 50.64 -22.58 18.09
C LEU A 10 50.54 -21.06 17.79
N MET A 11 49.70 -20.35 18.55
CA MET A 11 49.75 -18.91 18.85
C MET A 11 51.13 -18.41 19.32
N VAL A 12 51.37 -17.10 19.27
CA VAL A 12 51.60 -16.21 20.44
C VAL A 12 51.88 -14.77 19.99
N ALA A 13 51.26 -13.82 20.69
CA ALA A 13 51.46 -12.36 20.62
C ALA A 13 52.61 -11.91 21.53
N VAL A 14 53.08 -10.64 21.40
CA VAL A 14 53.39 -9.67 22.51
C VAL A 14 54.46 -8.61 22.13
N LEU A 15 54.02 -7.34 22.24
CA LEU A 15 54.66 -6.09 22.73
C LEU A 15 55.98 -5.44 22.20
N LEU A 16 55.79 -4.13 21.90
CA LEU A 16 56.46 -2.90 22.38
C LEU A 16 57.91 -2.50 21.99
N CYS A 17 57.98 -1.23 21.53
CA CYS A 17 58.90 -0.12 21.86
C CYS A 17 60.06 0.28 20.92
N CYS A 18 60.03 1.59 20.57
CA CYS A 18 61.15 2.56 20.45
C CYS A 18 62.00 2.53 19.14
N LEU A 19 62.42 3.60 18.43
CA LEU A 19 62.55 5.06 18.61
C LEU A 19 62.84 5.79 17.25
N PHE A 20 62.48 7.09 17.19
CA PHE A 20 63.04 8.29 16.49
C PHE A 20 63.42 8.38 14.98
N ALA A 21 62.82 9.38 14.28
CA ALA A 21 63.48 10.49 13.52
C ALA A 21 62.39 11.40 12.84
N GLN A 22 62.15 12.64 13.30
CA GLN A 22 62.62 13.97 12.79
C GLN A 22 61.99 14.52 11.47
N THR A 23 61.05 15.47 11.64
CA THR A 23 60.73 16.77 10.95
C THR A 23 60.57 16.89 9.40
N PRO A 24 59.95 17.97 8.82
CA PRO A 24 59.39 19.19 9.42
C PRO A 24 57.95 19.60 8.99
N ASP A 25 57.45 20.58 9.74
CA ASP A 25 56.36 21.53 9.49
C ASP A 25 56.20 22.01 8.04
N VAL A 26 54.96 21.96 7.54
CA VAL A 26 54.41 22.96 6.64
C VAL A 26 53.02 23.33 7.14
N ALA A 27 52.93 24.47 7.83
CA ALA A 27 51.69 25.15 8.11
C ALA A 27 51.04 25.59 6.79
N GLN A 28 50.00 24.88 6.36
CA GLN A 28 49.04 25.40 5.39
C GLN A 28 47.84 25.98 6.13
N THR A 29 47.86 27.30 6.30
CA THR A 29 46.66 28.10 6.57
C THR A 29 45.79 28.09 5.30
N GLN A 30 45.01 27.02 5.12
CA GLN A 30 43.93 27.02 4.14
C GLN A 30 42.73 27.75 4.75
N ALA A 31 42.49 28.98 4.30
CA ALA A 31 41.20 29.62 4.45
C ALA A 31 40.13 28.72 3.82
N ALA A 32 39.22 28.20 4.65
CA ALA A 32 38.08 27.42 4.19
C ALA A 32 37.19 28.27 3.24
N PRO A 33 36.63 27.66 2.18
CA PRO A 33 35.91 28.40 1.15
C PRO A 33 34.53 28.85 1.67
N LYS A 34 34.19 30.13 1.44
CA LYS A 34 32.89 30.77 1.75
C LYS A 34 31.69 30.21 0.94
N THR A 35 31.90 29.18 0.11
CA THR A 35 30.91 28.68 -0.85
C THR A 35 29.83 27.78 -0.23
N THR A 36 30.09 27.19 0.93
CA THR A 36 29.17 26.22 1.56
C THR A 36 27.96 26.88 2.22
N THR A 37 28.11 28.11 2.71
CA THR A 37 27.04 28.84 3.43
C THR A 37 26.00 29.43 2.48
N ALA A 38 26.43 29.93 1.31
CA ALA A 38 25.54 30.51 0.30
C ALA A 38 24.62 29.46 -0.36
N LYS A 39 25.18 28.29 -0.71
CA LYS A 39 24.40 27.19 -1.30
C LYS A 39 23.33 26.65 -0.33
N LYS A 40 23.62 26.65 0.97
CA LYS A 40 22.68 26.21 2.02
C LYS A 40 21.55 27.22 2.25
N SER A 41 21.80 28.53 2.11
CA SER A 41 20.74 29.55 2.24
C SER A 41 19.79 29.55 1.05
N GLU A 42 20.30 29.32 -0.15
CA GLU A 42 19.51 29.24 -1.39
C GLU A 42 18.58 28.02 -1.38
N GLN A 43 19.09 26.84 -1.01
CA GLN A 43 18.30 25.61 -0.87
C GLN A 43 17.21 25.72 0.22
N SER A 44 17.47 26.50 1.28
CA SER A 44 16.48 26.75 2.33
C SER A 44 15.36 27.67 1.85
N ALA A 45 15.65 28.62 0.97
CA ALA A 45 14.65 29.52 0.39
C ALA A 45 13.77 28.79 -0.64
N GLU A 46 14.37 27.95 -1.49
CA GLU A 46 13.68 27.10 -2.46
C GLU A 46 12.69 26.14 -1.78
N LEU A 47 13.12 25.46 -0.71
CA LEU A 47 12.24 24.57 0.07
C LEU A 47 11.07 25.33 0.72
N ALA A 48 11.30 26.54 1.21
CA ALA A 48 10.26 27.36 1.82
C ALA A 48 9.21 27.80 0.79
N ALA A 49 9.64 28.25 -0.40
CA ALA A 49 8.75 28.61 -1.49
C ALA A 49 7.90 27.41 -1.95
N LEU A 50 8.53 26.25 -2.12
CA LEU A 50 7.83 25.02 -2.50
C LEU A 50 6.82 24.56 -1.45
N THR A 51 7.18 24.70 -0.18
CA THR A 51 6.28 24.37 0.95
C THR A 51 5.05 25.27 0.97
N GLN A 52 5.20 26.55 0.63
CA GLN A 52 4.07 27.48 0.52
C GLN A 52 3.18 27.14 -0.68
N GLN A 53 3.78 26.92 -1.85
CA GLN A 53 3.07 26.57 -3.07
C GLN A 53 2.18 25.32 -2.90
N ILE A 54 2.73 24.27 -2.27
CA ILE A 54 1.99 23.04 -1.97
C ILE A 54 0.81 23.31 -1.03
N GLN A 55 1.01 24.12 0.02
CA GLN A 55 -0.06 24.47 0.95
C GLN A 55 -1.17 25.27 0.26
N ASP A 56 -0.84 26.24 -0.57
CA ASP A 56 -1.82 27.07 -1.27
C ASP A 56 -2.71 26.21 -2.18
N LEU A 57 -2.10 25.27 -2.92
CA LEU A 57 -2.82 24.34 -3.79
C LEU A 57 -3.73 23.37 -3.05
N THR A 58 -3.46 23.06 -1.77
CA THR A 58 -4.33 22.14 -1.00
C THR A 58 -5.78 22.63 -0.85
N THR A 59 -6.03 23.92 -1.04
CA THR A 59 -7.37 24.51 -1.00
C THR A 59 -8.19 24.27 -2.28
N SER A 60 -7.53 23.88 -3.37
CA SER A 60 -8.10 23.79 -4.72
C SER A 60 -8.09 22.37 -5.28
N VAL A 61 -7.73 21.38 -4.46
CA VAL A 61 -7.67 19.96 -4.84
C VAL A 61 -8.64 19.13 -4.01
N PRO A 62 -9.01 17.92 -4.46
CA PRO A 62 -9.78 16.96 -3.68
C PRO A 62 -9.20 16.72 -2.27
N PRO A 63 -10.06 16.50 -1.26
CA PRO A 63 -9.64 16.44 0.14
C PRO A 63 -8.65 15.29 0.42
N GLU A 64 -8.77 14.16 -0.27
CA GLU A 64 -7.83 13.04 -0.18
C GLU A 64 -6.42 13.41 -0.67
N LEU A 65 -6.31 14.24 -1.71
CA LEU A 65 -5.04 14.74 -2.24
C LEU A 65 -4.46 15.84 -1.37
N ALA A 66 -5.30 16.74 -0.87
CA ALA A 66 -4.90 17.75 0.10
C ALA A 66 -4.30 17.10 1.36
N ALA A 67 -5.02 16.14 1.96
CA ALA A 67 -4.55 15.39 3.12
C ALA A 67 -3.22 14.68 2.83
N TYR A 68 -3.11 14.02 1.66
CA TYR A 68 -1.86 13.40 1.23
C TYR A 68 -0.71 14.41 1.18
N ALA A 69 -0.90 15.55 0.52
CA ALA A 69 0.12 16.58 0.36
C ALA A 69 0.58 17.18 1.69
N LEU A 70 -0.35 17.50 2.60
CA LEU A 70 -0.03 18.01 3.93
C LEU A 70 0.81 17.01 4.74
N LEU A 71 0.47 15.71 4.69
CA LEU A 71 1.27 14.67 5.33
C LEU A 71 2.66 14.55 4.71
N ARG A 72 2.78 14.69 3.38
CA ARG A 72 4.09 14.68 2.69
C ARG A 72 4.98 15.81 3.15
N LEU A 73 4.45 17.03 3.33
CA LEU A 73 5.24 18.16 3.84
C LEU A 73 5.84 17.88 5.22
N VAL A 74 5.05 17.29 6.11
CA VAL A 74 5.49 16.93 7.47
C VAL A 74 6.53 15.81 7.45
N GLU A 75 6.27 14.75 6.69
CA GLU A 75 7.19 13.61 6.57
C GLU A 75 8.52 13.97 5.93
N ALA A 76 8.48 14.86 4.94
CA ALA A 76 9.64 15.43 4.28
C ALA A 76 10.42 16.39 5.20
N LYS A 77 9.93 16.69 6.40
CA LYS A 77 10.47 17.72 7.29
C LYS A 77 10.62 19.08 6.60
N ALA A 78 9.71 19.37 5.66
CA ALA A 78 9.67 20.64 4.94
C ALA A 78 9.24 21.79 5.86
N VAL A 79 8.51 21.46 6.93
CA VAL A 79 8.12 22.37 8.00
C VAL A 79 8.97 22.10 9.24
N SER A 80 9.58 23.15 9.82
CA SER A 80 10.51 23.03 10.95
C SER A 80 9.86 23.18 12.33
N ARG A 81 8.80 23.99 12.44
CA ARG A 81 8.12 24.26 13.72
C ARG A 81 7.18 23.12 14.09
N GLN A 82 7.39 22.52 15.25
CA GLN A 82 6.59 21.37 15.73
C GLN A 82 5.09 21.70 15.83
N GLU A 83 4.74 22.90 16.29
CA GLU A 83 3.34 23.33 16.38
C GLU A 83 2.67 23.39 15.00
N GLN A 84 3.39 23.92 14.00
CA GLN A 84 2.90 23.95 12.63
C GLN A 84 2.77 22.53 12.06
N GLN A 85 3.70 21.63 12.34
CA GLN A 85 3.58 20.23 11.95
C GLN A 85 2.33 19.56 12.56
N ARG A 86 2.04 19.82 13.84
CA ARG A 86 0.83 19.31 14.50
C ARG A 86 -0.43 19.78 13.78
N GLN A 87 -0.54 21.09 13.52
CA GLN A 87 -1.69 21.68 12.82
C GLN A 87 -1.90 21.08 11.43
N LEU A 88 -0.82 20.89 10.65
CA LEU A 88 -0.91 20.27 9.33
C LEU A 88 -1.35 18.80 9.40
N ILE A 89 -0.89 18.04 10.40
CA ILE A 89 -1.33 16.65 10.60
C ILE A 89 -2.82 16.59 10.95
N GLU A 90 -3.30 17.46 11.84
CA GLU A 90 -4.71 17.50 12.22
C GLU A 90 -5.61 17.91 11.06
N GLN A 91 -5.20 18.94 10.31
CA GLN A 91 -5.90 19.34 9.09
C GLN A 91 -5.95 18.20 8.08
N ALA A 92 -4.84 17.49 7.87
CA ALA A 92 -4.80 16.32 7.00
C ALA A 92 -5.72 15.20 7.49
N TYR A 93 -5.78 14.95 8.80
CA TYR A 93 -6.67 13.93 9.39
C TYR A 93 -8.15 14.27 9.14
N MET A 94 -8.52 15.54 9.25
CA MET A 94 -9.88 16.01 8.99
C MET A 94 -10.26 15.90 7.52
N LEU A 95 -9.38 16.35 6.62
CA LEU A 95 -9.57 16.25 5.17
C LEU A 95 -9.66 14.80 4.71
N ALA A 96 -8.78 13.92 5.23
CA ALA A 96 -8.81 12.49 4.94
C ALA A 96 -10.18 11.85 5.22
N GLY A 97 -10.90 12.36 6.21
CA GLY A 97 -12.27 11.92 6.54
C GLY A 97 -13.29 12.07 5.43
N GLN A 98 -13.01 12.92 4.44
CA GLN A 98 -13.90 13.23 3.32
C GLN A 98 -13.56 12.43 2.05
N SER A 99 -12.59 11.51 2.13
CA SER A 99 -12.28 10.62 1.02
C SER A 99 -13.51 9.79 0.63
N PRO A 100 -13.83 9.62 -0.66
CA PRO A 100 -14.98 8.81 -1.12
C PRO A 100 -14.92 7.36 -0.63
N TYR A 101 -13.71 6.85 -0.40
CA TYR A 101 -13.49 5.49 0.11
C TYR A 101 -13.14 5.53 1.59
N ALA A 102 -14.03 5.02 2.44
CA ALA A 102 -13.80 4.96 3.88
C ALA A 102 -12.63 4.03 4.25
N VAL A 103 -12.54 2.89 3.55
CA VAL A 103 -11.52 1.85 3.75
C VAL A 103 -11.06 1.37 2.39
N ARG A 104 -9.76 1.07 2.28
CA ARG A 104 -9.20 0.44 1.09
C ARG A 104 -9.99 -0.81 0.70
N LEU A 105 -10.22 -0.97 -0.60
CA LEU A 105 -10.83 -2.14 -1.19
C LEU A 105 -9.81 -2.93 -2.01
N THR A 106 -9.95 -4.25 -2.03
CA THR A 106 -9.12 -5.19 -2.79
C THR A 106 -9.99 -6.09 -3.64
N ALA A 107 -9.55 -6.39 -4.87
CA ALA A 107 -10.29 -7.24 -5.77
C ALA A 107 -10.25 -8.70 -5.30
N SER A 108 -11.41 -9.35 -5.28
CA SER A 108 -11.47 -10.79 -5.06
C SER A 108 -11.03 -11.54 -6.32
N GLY A 109 -10.32 -12.67 -6.18
CA GLY A 109 -10.06 -13.58 -7.31
C GLY A 109 -9.04 -13.11 -8.36
N GLY A 110 -8.23 -12.08 -8.11
CA GLY A 110 -7.14 -11.68 -9.02
C GLY A 110 -7.60 -11.07 -10.34
N LEU A 111 -8.79 -10.49 -10.38
CA LEU A 111 -9.39 -9.87 -11.56
C LEU A 111 -8.57 -8.67 -12.03
N SER A 112 -7.74 -8.78 -13.07
CA SER A 112 -6.86 -7.67 -13.50
C SER A 112 -7.48 -6.72 -14.54
N ASP A 113 -8.30 -7.25 -15.46
CA ASP A 113 -8.98 -6.47 -16.51
C ASP A 113 -10.46 -6.21 -16.20
N SER A 114 -10.72 -5.74 -14.98
CA SER A 114 -12.08 -5.46 -14.49
C SER A 114 -12.12 -4.18 -13.67
N ARG A 115 -13.33 -3.62 -13.47
CA ARG A 115 -13.51 -2.45 -12.60
C ARG A 115 -12.93 -2.67 -11.21
N ALA A 116 -13.23 -3.82 -10.62
CA ALA A 116 -12.70 -4.26 -9.33
C ALA A 116 -11.16 -4.29 -9.31
N GLY A 117 -10.55 -4.85 -10.35
CA GLY A 117 -9.11 -4.93 -10.52
C GLY A 117 -8.41 -3.59 -10.53
N TYR A 118 -8.86 -2.69 -11.40
CA TYR A 118 -8.28 -1.36 -11.51
C TYR A 118 -8.54 -0.55 -10.23
N LEU A 119 -9.72 -0.66 -9.62
CA LEU A 119 -10.01 0.02 -8.35
C LEU A 119 -9.04 -0.44 -7.24
N SER A 120 -8.87 -1.75 -7.12
CA SER A 120 -7.95 -2.37 -6.17
C SER A 120 -6.52 -1.88 -6.36
N GLN A 121 -6.09 -1.64 -7.60
CA GLN A 121 -4.78 -1.08 -7.90
C GLN A 121 -4.70 0.40 -7.56
N ALA A 122 -5.71 1.18 -7.92
CA ALA A 122 -5.76 2.61 -7.62
C ALA A 122 -5.73 2.89 -6.11
N LEU A 123 -6.46 2.10 -5.31
CA LEU A 123 -6.48 2.22 -3.85
C LEU A 123 -5.19 1.76 -3.17
N THR A 124 -4.24 1.13 -3.88
CA THR A 124 -2.91 0.83 -3.30
C THR A 124 -2.12 2.07 -2.91
N GLN A 125 -2.48 3.24 -3.46
CA GLN A 125 -1.88 4.53 -3.13
C GLN A 125 -2.21 5.00 -1.70
N GLY A 126 -3.19 4.37 -1.04
CA GLY A 126 -3.56 4.69 0.34
C GLY A 126 -4.20 6.07 0.49
N LEU A 127 -5.01 6.50 -0.48
CA LEU A 127 -5.79 7.74 -0.43
C LEU A 127 -7.22 7.53 0.11
N ASP A 128 -7.55 6.32 0.54
CA ASP A 128 -8.76 6.08 1.34
C ASP A 128 -8.63 6.73 2.73
N SER A 129 -9.79 7.02 3.34
CA SER A 129 -9.88 7.71 4.63
C SER A 129 -9.09 6.99 5.72
N LEU A 130 -9.22 5.66 5.84
CA LEU A 130 -8.53 4.89 6.85
C LEU A 130 -7.01 4.93 6.68
N SER A 131 -6.49 4.74 5.46
CA SER A 131 -5.05 4.81 5.19
C SER A 131 -4.47 6.19 5.51
N LEU A 132 -5.12 7.27 5.06
CA LEU A 132 -4.65 8.63 5.31
C LEU A 132 -4.72 9.00 6.81
N ARG A 133 -5.82 8.68 7.50
CA ARG A 133 -5.98 8.98 8.92
C ARG A 133 -5.01 8.18 9.79
N THR A 134 -4.76 6.91 9.48
CA THR A 134 -3.77 6.10 10.22
C THR A 134 -2.32 6.57 9.97
N ARG A 135 -2.04 7.11 8.79
CA ARG A 135 -0.77 7.78 8.47
C ARG A 135 -0.62 9.08 9.25
N ALA A 136 -1.68 9.88 9.37
CA ALA A 136 -1.71 11.06 10.23
C ALA A 136 -1.48 10.71 11.71
N VAL A 137 -2.13 9.67 12.25
CA VAL A 137 -1.85 9.13 13.59
C VAL A 137 -0.36 8.78 13.75
N THR A 138 0.21 8.09 12.77
CA THR A 138 1.63 7.69 12.81
C THR A 138 2.58 8.89 12.76
N ALA A 139 2.23 9.94 12.03
CA ALA A 139 2.96 11.20 12.03
C ALA A 139 2.85 11.90 13.39
N MET A 140 1.64 11.97 13.97
CA MET A 140 1.38 12.59 15.26
C MET A 140 2.11 11.89 16.41
N LEU A 141 2.26 10.56 16.37
CA LEU A 141 3.01 9.78 17.38
C LEU A 141 4.47 10.25 17.58
N LYS A 142 5.06 10.96 16.62
CA LYS A 142 6.41 11.52 16.75
C LYS A 142 6.44 12.86 17.47
N LEU A 143 5.31 13.56 17.55
CA LEU A 143 5.20 14.94 18.03
C LEU A 143 4.40 15.04 19.32
N ASP A 144 3.27 14.33 19.38
CA ASP A 144 2.35 14.30 20.50
C ASP A 144 1.70 12.89 20.59
N PRO A 145 2.28 11.98 21.41
CA PRO A 145 1.76 10.63 21.61
C PRO A 145 0.32 10.59 22.13
N GLU A 146 -0.04 11.48 23.04
CA GLU A 146 -1.38 11.55 23.63
C GLU A 146 -2.40 11.90 22.56
N ARG A 147 -2.15 12.98 21.81
CA ARG A 147 -3.03 13.39 20.73
C ARG A 147 -3.14 12.33 19.63
N ALA A 148 -2.06 11.60 19.34
CA ALA A 148 -2.11 10.51 18.38
C ALA A 148 -3.05 9.38 18.84
N ARG A 149 -3.12 9.08 20.14
CA ARG A 149 -4.10 8.12 20.67
C ARG A 149 -5.52 8.62 20.49
N ASP A 150 -5.81 9.89 20.77
CA ASP A 150 -7.15 10.46 20.59
C ASP A 150 -7.61 10.35 19.13
N LEU A 151 -6.72 10.69 18.20
CA LEU A 151 -6.99 10.56 16.76
C LEU A 151 -7.19 9.09 16.36
N TYR A 152 -6.48 8.15 16.97
CA TYR A 152 -6.70 6.73 16.72
C TYR A 152 -8.03 6.23 17.28
N GLN A 153 -8.42 6.67 18.47
CA GLN A 153 -9.69 6.31 19.10
C GLN A 153 -10.90 6.75 18.28
N GLN A 154 -10.80 7.87 17.56
CA GLN A 154 -11.84 8.35 16.63
C GLN A 154 -12.05 7.43 15.41
N LEU A 155 -11.14 6.49 15.13
CA LEU A 155 -11.31 5.49 14.07
C LEU A 155 -12.23 4.32 14.49
N ARG A 156 -12.64 4.26 15.75
CA ARG A 156 -13.32 3.09 16.34
C ARG A 156 -14.83 3.30 16.50
N PRO A 157 -15.62 2.23 16.32
CA PRO A 157 -15.26 0.94 15.73
C PRO A 157 -15.11 1.03 14.20
N LEU A 158 -14.41 0.06 13.59
CA LEU A 158 -14.40 -0.08 12.12
C LEU A 158 -15.78 -0.55 11.66
N ALA A 159 -16.55 0.34 11.04
CA ALA A 159 -17.85 -0.01 10.47
C ALA A 159 -17.68 -0.68 9.11
N LEU A 160 -17.50 -2.01 9.10
CA LEU A 160 -17.41 -2.83 7.88
C LEU A 160 -18.71 -3.58 7.63
N ALA A 161 -19.18 -3.58 6.39
CA ALA A 161 -20.35 -4.35 5.98
C ALA A 161 -19.96 -5.75 5.50
N ASN A 162 -20.76 -6.76 5.84
CA ASN A 162 -20.56 -8.11 5.31
C ASN A 162 -20.58 -8.12 3.78
N ARG A 163 -19.66 -8.87 3.19
CA ARG A 163 -19.60 -9.10 1.74
C ARG A 163 -20.31 -10.40 1.36
N SER A 164 -21.12 -10.31 0.32
CA SER A 164 -21.79 -11.43 -0.31
C SER A 164 -20.88 -12.10 -1.34
N CYS A 165 -21.32 -13.24 -1.87
CA CYS A 165 -20.65 -13.87 -3.00
C CYS A 165 -20.79 -13.07 -4.31
N ALA A 166 -21.69 -12.10 -4.40
CA ALA A 166 -21.80 -11.23 -5.57
C ALA A 166 -20.74 -10.12 -5.60
N ASP A 167 -20.22 -9.73 -4.42
CA ASP A 167 -19.27 -8.63 -4.28
C ASP A 167 -17.90 -8.96 -4.87
N ALA A 168 -17.44 -8.17 -5.84
CA ALA A 168 -16.10 -8.33 -6.42
C ALA A 168 -14.99 -7.68 -5.56
N MET A 169 -15.33 -6.91 -4.53
CA MET A 169 -14.42 -6.10 -3.72
C MET A 169 -14.51 -6.44 -2.23
N LEU A 170 -13.36 -6.51 -1.57
CA LEU A 170 -13.21 -6.82 -0.15
C LEU A 170 -12.50 -5.69 0.59
N TYR A 171 -12.85 -5.47 1.85
CA TYR A 171 -12.18 -4.48 2.70
C TYR A 171 -10.76 -4.93 3.10
N ASP A 172 -9.82 -3.98 3.12
CA ASP A 172 -8.47 -4.15 3.65
C ASP A 172 -8.26 -3.21 4.86
N PRO A 173 -8.48 -3.69 6.10
CA PRO A 173 -8.28 -2.90 7.32
C PRO A 173 -6.82 -2.94 7.83
N SER A 174 -5.84 -3.42 7.05
CA SER A 174 -4.47 -3.65 7.53
C SER A 174 -3.78 -2.38 8.08
N ALA A 175 -4.10 -1.20 7.54
CA ALA A 175 -3.56 0.07 8.03
C ALA A 175 -4.00 0.38 9.47
N TYR A 176 -5.24 0.04 9.83
CA TYR A 176 -5.78 0.22 11.18
C TYR A 176 -5.02 -0.61 12.22
N TYR A 177 -4.83 -1.91 11.95
CA TYR A 177 -4.17 -2.83 12.87
C TYR A 177 -2.66 -2.55 12.99
N ARG A 178 -1.99 -2.18 11.87
CA ARG A 178 -0.59 -1.73 11.92
C ARG A 178 -0.43 -0.46 12.77
N SER A 179 -1.35 0.51 12.62
CA SER A 179 -1.34 1.73 13.41
C SER A 179 -1.63 1.47 14.90
N ALA A 180 -2.54 0.54 15.22
CA ALA A 180 -2.79 0.07 16.59
C ALA A 180 -1.49 -0.37 17.28
N GLY A 181 -0.69 -1.18 16.58
CA GLY A 181 0.60 -1.64 17.07
C GLY A 181 1.62 -0.52 17.28
N ASN A 182 1.59 0.53 16.47
CA ASN A 182 2.44 1.70 16.65
C ASN A 182 2.01 2.54 17.86
N VAL A 183 0.71 2.72 18.04
CA VAL A 183 0.12 3.40 19.20
C VAL A 183 0.43 2.64 20.49
N PHE A 184 0.27 1.31 20.50
CA PHE A 184 0.65 0.49 21.65
C PHE A 184 2.11 0.71 22.08
N LYS A 185 3.05 0.73 21.13
CA LYS A 185 4.49 0.85 21.41
C LYS A 185 4.92 2.26 21.84
N ARG A 186 4.29 3.30 21.32
CA ARG A 186 4.83 4.68 21.35
C ARG A 186 3.84 5.72 21.82
N GLY A 187 2.57 5.33 21.98
CA GLY A 187 1.49 6.22 22.34
C GLY A 187 1.47 6.58 23.81
N PHE A 188 2.12 5.81 24.70
CA PHE A 188 1.96 5.91 26.16
C PHE A 188 3.24 6.33 26.88
N THR A 189 3.10 7.19 27.89
CA THR A 189 4.19 7.61 28.78
C THR A 189 4.62 6.47 29.73
N PRO A 190 5.81 6.53 30.34
CA PRO A 190 6.25 5.53 31.31
C PRO A 190 5.27 5.35 32.49
N GLU A 191 4.63 6.43 32.95
CA GLU A 191 3.65 6.40 34.04
C GLU A 191 2.36 5.67 33.63
N GLU A 192 1.93 5.85 32.38
CA GLU A 192 0.77 5.16 31.81
C GLU A 192 1.06 3.68 31.55
N GLN A 193 2.29 3.37 31.11
CA GLN A 193 2.76 1.99 30.94
C GLN A 193 2.75 1.25 32.29
N ALA A 194 3.23 1.89 33.36
CA ALA A 194 3.21 1.31 34.70
C ALA A 194 1.78 1.05 35.24
N LYS A 195 0.77 1.71 34.68
CA LYS A 195 -0.65 1.52 35.03
C LYS A 195 -1.35 0.47 34.17
N GLY A 196 -0.68 -0.14 33.19
CA GLY A 196 -1.29 -1.13 32.30
C GLY A 196 -2.19 -0.55 31.20
N LEU A 197 -2.20 0.78 31.00
CA LEU A 197 -3.05 1.41 29.99
C LEU A 197 -2.79 0.97 28.54
N PRO A 198 -1.54 0.71 28.10
CA PRO A 198 -1.29 0.16 26.76
C PRO A 198 -1.96 -1.20 26.56
N ASP A 199 -2.00 -2.02 27.60
CA ASP A 199 -2.56 -3.36 27.57
C ASP A 199 -4.08 -3.30 27.45
N ASP A 200 -4.73 -2.48 28.28
CA ASP A 200 -6.18 -2.23 28.19
C ASP A 200 -6.57 -1.71 26.80
N PHE A 201 -5.77 -0.79 26.26
CA PHE A 201 -5.95 -0.27 24.91
C PHE A 201 -5.94 -1.41 23.88
N LEU A 202 -4.89 -2.23 23.86
CA LEU A 202 -4.73 -3.24 22.82
C LEU A 202 -5.68 -4.43 23.00
N GLU A 203 -5.98 -4.84 24.24
CA GLU A 203 -7.03 -5.82 24.51
C GLU A 203 -8.37 -5.36 23.95
N SER A 204 -8.70 -4.07 24.11
CA SER A 204 -9.93 -3.52 23.54
C SER A 204 -9.97 -3.58 22.00
N ILE A 205 -8.81 -3.49 21.33
CA ILE A 205 -8.75 -3.66 19.86
C ILE A 205 -9.09 -5.10 19.47
N PHE A 206 -8.57 -6.10 20.18
CA PHE A 206 -8.89 -7.50 19.89
C PHE A 206 -10.34 -7.85 20.20
N ARG A 207 -10.92 -7.25 21.24
CA ARG A 207 -12.34 -7.40 21.59
C ARG A 207 -13.28 -6.81 20.54
N ASP A 208 -12.84 -5.77 19.85
CA ASP A 208 -13.65 -5.09 18.82
C ASP A 208 -13.58 -5.76 17.44
N VAL A 209 -12.78 -6.83 17.27
CA VAL A 209 -12.76 -7.59 16.02
C VAL A 209 -14.12 -8.26 15.82
N HIS A 210 -14.85 -7.92 14.77
CA HIS A 210 -16.18 -8.46 14.54
C HIS A 210 -16.49 -8.77 13.07
N HIS A 211 -15.56 -8.48 12.16
CA HIS A 211 -15.71 -8.73 10.73
C HIS A 211 -14.63 -9.66 10.19
N ALA A 212 -14.98 -10.54 9.24
CA ALA A 212 -14.04 -11.54 8.68
C ALA A 212 -12.82 -10.89 8.01
N SER A 213 -12.97 -9.74 7.35
CA SER A 213 -11.86 -8.98 6.74
C SER A 213 -10.80 -8.51 7.76
N GLU A 214 -11.17 -8.40 9.04
CA GLU A 214 -10.25 -7.95 10.10
C GLU A 214 -9.36 -9.07 10.63
N VAL A 215 -9.84 -10.31 10.57
CA VAL A 215 -9.25 -11.47 11.26
C VAL A 215 -7.79 -11.71 10.86
N GLY A 216 -7.47 -11.59 9.57
CA GLY A 216 -6.10 -11.72 9.07
C GLY A 216 -5.16 -10.66 9.69
N SER A 217 -5.57 -9.39 9.64
CA SER A 217 -4.77 -8.26 10.14
C SER A 217 -4.67 -8.24 11.67
N ALA A 218 -5.75 -8.59 12.37
CA ALA A 218 -5.75 -8.74 13.83
C ALA A 218 -4.81 -9.86 14.29
N SER A 219 -4.85 -11.02 13.63
CA SER A 219 -3.92 -12.12 13.95
C SER A 219 -2.45 -11.75 13.68
N GLU A 220 -2.19 -10.91 12.67
CA GLU A 220 -0.85 -10.39 12.43
C GLU A 220 -0.39 -9.46 13.56
N LEU A 221 -1.27 -8.57 14.03
CA LEU A 221 -0.99 -7.70 15.17
C LEU A 221 -0.63 -8.53 16.41
N LEU A 222 -1.43 -9.55 16.75
CA LEU A 222 -1.17 -10.46 17.88
C LEU A 222 0.22 -11.13 17.76
N ARG A 223 0.58 -11.54 16.55
CA ARG A 223 1.89 -12.19 16.30
C ARG A 223 3.06 -11.21 16.31
N ALA A 224 2.89 -10.03 15.74
CA ALA A 224 3.97 -9.08 15.46
C ALA A 224 4.41 -8.28 16.70
N GLN A 225 3.55 -8.18 17.70
CA GLN A 225 3.87 -7.51 18.96
C GLN A 225 4.64 -8.44 19.91
N GLN A 226 5.44 -7.83 20.76
CA GLN A 226 6.08 -8.50 21.90
C GLN A 226 5.22 -8.17 23.12
N PHE A 227 4.68 -9.21 23.73
CA PHE A 227 3.88 -9.14 24.95
C PHE A 227 4.63 -9.87 26.05
N ASP A 228 4.44 -9.44 27.29
CA ASP A 228 4.66 -10.34 28.41
C ASP A 228 3.58 -11.43 28.45
N ALA A 229 3.74 -12.40 29.35
CA ALA A 229 2.86 -13.56 29.42
C ALA A 229 1.41 -13.19 29.80
N GLU A 230 1.22 -12.17 30.63
CA GLU A 230 -0.10 -11.74 31.10
C GLU A 230 -0.86 -11.04 29.99
N MET A 231 -0.23 -10.04 29.36
CA MET A 231 -0.84 -9.32 28.24
C MET A 231 -1.09 -10.23 27.05
N LEU A 232 -0.19 -11.18 26.77
CA LEU A 232 -0.44 -12.16 25.72
C LEU A 232 -1.69 -12.98 26.02
N ALA A 233 -1.84 -13.51 27.23
CA ALA A 233 -3.02 -14.28 27.60
C ALA A 233 -4.32 -13.48 27.48
N ARG A 234 -4.31 -12.18 27.86
CA ARG A 234 -5.46 -11.27 27.67
C ARG A 234 -5.78 -11.06 26.20
N ALA A 235 -4.78 -10.70 25.39
CA ALA A 235 -4.93 -10.44 23.97
C ALA A 235 -5.45 -11.67 23.21
N GLU A 236 -4.89 -12.85 23.49
CA GLU A 236 -5.35 -14.11 22.92
C GLU A 236 -6.76 -14.45 23.33
N GLY A 237 -7.10 -14.31 24.62
CA GLY A 237 -8.44 -14.56 25.12
C GLY A 237 -9.47 -13.63 24.49
N ALA A 238 -9.14 -12.34 24.33
CA ALA A 238 -10.00 -11.37 23.66
C ALA A 238 -10.20 -11.73 22.19
N PHE A 239 -9.13 -12.01 21.45
CA PHE A 239 -9.20 -12.37 20.04
C PHE A 239 -9.96 -13.69 19.82
N ALA A 240 -9.69 -14.71 20.63
CA ALA A 240 -10.36 -16.00 20.59
C ALA A 240 -11.88 -15.89 20.81
N ARG A 241 -12.31 -15.03 21.75
CA ARG A 241 -13.74 -14.75 21.96
C ARG A 241 -14.36 -14.08 20.74
N SER A 242 -13.69 -13.10 20.17
CA SER A 242 -14.15 -12.38 18.97
C SER A 242 -14.38 -13.32 17.79
N LEU A 243 -13.47 -14.26 17.54
CA LEU A 243 -13.59 -15.25 16.45
C LEU A 243 -14.91 -16.05 16.48
N SER A 244 -15.45 -16.35 17.67
CA SER A 244 -16.65 -17.17 17.81
C SER A 244 -17.91 -16.56 17.18
N GLY A 245 -17.97 -15.22 17.10
CA GLY A 245 -19.12 -14.47 16.59
C GLY A 245 -19.08 -14.17 15.09
N ILE A 246 -17.96 -14.41 14.41
CA ILE A 246 -17.74 -13.95 13.03
C ILE A 246 -18.17 -15.04 12.03
N ARG A 247 -19.27 -14.79 11.32
CA ARG A 247 -19.84 -15.69 10.30
C ARG A 247 -20.60 -14.90 9.23
N GLY A 248 -20.89 -15.56 8.11
CA GLY A 248 -21.81 -15.03 7.09
C GLY A 248 -21.18 -14.12 6.04
N ASP A 249 -19.85 -13.97 6.05
CA ASP A 249 -19.07 -13.30 5.00
C ASP A 249 -17.96 -14.26 4.52
N TYR A 250 -18.35 -15.21 3.67
CA TYR A 250 -17.42 -16.22 3.17
C TYR A 250 -16.32 -15.60 2.32
N ARG A 251 -16.61 -14.53 1.56
CA ARG A 251 -15.63 -13.97 0.63
C ARG A 251 -14.49 -13.29 1.38
N SER A 252 -14.79 -12.52 2.44
CA SER A 252 -13.78 -11.97 3.34
C SER A 252 -13.09 -13.05 4.15
N PHE A 253 -13.80 -14.08 4.60
CA PHE A 253 -13.22 -15.24 5.28
C PHE A 253 -12.17 -15.93 4.39
N ALA A 254 -12.54 -16.30 3.17
CA ALA A 254 -11.68 -17.01 2.22
C ALA A 254 -10.42 -16.21 1.88
N ALA A 255 -10.53 -14.88 1.83
CA ALA A 255 -9.38 -13.99 1.60
C ALA A 255 -8.41 -13.92 2.78
N THR A 256 -8.88 -14.14 4.02
CA THR A 256 -8.11 -13.90 5.25
C THR A 256 -7.72 -15.17 6.02
N GLN A 257 -8.38 -16.30 5.76
CA GLN A 257 -8.14 -17.57 6.46
C GLN A 257 -6.67 -18.04 6.41
N ASN A 258 -5.98 -17.79 5.30
CA ASN A 258 -4.57 -18.14 5.12
C ASN A 258 -3.66 -17.29 6.01
N ASP A 259 -4.01 -16.01 6.20
CA ASP A 259 -3.30 -15.10 7.09
C ASP A 259 -3.48 -15.51 8.55
N LEU A 260 -4.72 -15.79 8.96
CA LEU A 260 -5.04 -16.32 10.29
C LEU A 260 -4.24 -17.59 10.58
N THR A 261 -4.39 -18.60 9.72
CA THR A 261 -3.76 -19.92 9.87
C THR A 261 -2.24 -19.78 9.97
N ARG A 262 -1.63 -18.99 9.08
CA ARG A 262 -0.18 -18.72 9.10
C ARG A 262 0.24 -18.02 10.38
N ASN A 263 -0.48 -16.99 10.82
CA ASN A 263 -0.09 -16.18 11.96
C ASN A 263 -0.21 -16.96 13.27
N VAL A 264 -1.32 -17.69 13.48
CA VAL A 264 -1.55 -18.52 14.67
C VAL A 264 -0.56 -19.69 14.70
N THR A 265 -0.30 -20.35 13.57
CA THR A 265 0.70 -21.42 13.49
C THR A 265 2.09 -20.92 13.89
N ARG A 266 2.51 -19.76 13.36
CA ARG A 266 3.81 -19.15 13.71
C ARG A 266 3.89 -18.72 15.16
N LEU A 267 2.79 -18.24 15.72
CA LEU A 267 2.71 -17.87 17.14
C LEU A 267 2.90 -19.12 18.02
N ALA A 268 2.23 -20.22 17.69
CA ALA A 268 2.31 -21.49 18.43
C ALA A 268 3.62 -22.27 18.28
N GLN A 269 4.44 -21.95 17.27
CA GLN A 269 5.79 -22.47 17.13
C GLN A 269 6.75 -21.92 18.19
N VAL A 270 6.42 -20.79 18.82
CA VAL A 270 7.19 -20.24 19.93
C VAL A 270 6.61 -20.77 21.24
N PRO A 271 7.39 -21.51 22.06
CA PRO A 271 6.90 -22.09 23.31
C PRO A 271 6.28 -21.02 24.23
N GLY A 272 5.10 -21.32 24.77
CA GLY A 272 4.39 -20.42 25.69
C GLY A 272 3.74 -19.21 25.04
N ARG A 273 3.75 -19.09 23.69
CA ARG A 273 3.16 -17.95 22.99
C ARG A 273 1.79 -18.18 22.35
N ALA A 274 1.29 -19.40 22.33
CA ALA A 274 -0.08 -19.70 21.91
C ALA A 274 -0.83 -20.45 23.02
N SER A 275 -2.01 -19.96 23.41
CA SER A 275 -2.90 -20.69 24.29
C SER A 275 -3.70 -21.77 23.56
N HIS A 276 -4.07 -22.81 24.30
CA HIS A 276 -5.02 -23.83 23.85
C HIS A 276 -6.36 -23.20 23.43
N ALA A 277 -6.81 -22.18 24.14
CA ALA A 277 -8.06 -21.46 23.84
C ALA A 277 -8.02 -20.78 22.46
N LEU A 278 -6.91 -20.12 22.11
CA LEU A 278 -6.74 -19.51 20.80
C LEU A 278 -6.77 -20.54 19.67
N LEU A 279 -6.11 -21.69 19.86
CA LEU A 279 -6.06 -22.77 18.87
C LEU A 279 -7.44 -23.40 18.64
N GLU A 280 -8.20 -23.68 19.71
CA GLU A 280 -9.58 -24.17 19.62
C GLU A 280 -10.50 -23.15 18.95
N ALA A 281 -10.41 -21.87 19.31
CA ALA A 281 -11.21 -20.81 18.69
C ALA A 281 -10.88 -20.64 17.20
N THR A 282 -9.59 -20.72 16.84
CA THR A 282 -9.13 -20.67 15.44
C THR A 282 -9.71 -21.85 14.66
N LYS A 283 -9.62 -23.07 15.21
CA LYS A 283 -10.22 -24.27 14.62
C LYS A 283 -11.73 -24.11 14.41
N ALA A 284 -12.45 -23.69 15.45
CA ALA A 284 -13.90 -23.52 15.41
C ALA A 284 -14.32 -22.46 14.39
N TYR A 285 -13.58 -21.36 14.28
CA TYR A 285 -13.83 -20.30 13.30
C TYR A 285 -13.67 -20.79 11.85
N LEU A 286 -12.59 -21.53 11.56
CA LEU A 286 -12.34 -22.11 10.24
C LEU A 286 -13.47 -23.07 9.86
N ILE A 287 -13.76 -24.04 10.74
CA ILE A 287 -14.84 -25.03 10.53
C ILE A 287 -16.18 -24.33 10.31
N ALA A 288 -16.54 -23.35 11.15
CA ALA A 288 -17.85 -22.70 11.07
C ALA A 288 -18.07 -21.93 9.76
N ASN A 289 -17.01 -21.36 9.17
CA ASN A 289 -17.11 -20.61 7.92
C ASN A 289 -16.97 -21.51 6.68
N ASP A 290 -16.12 -22.53 6.72
CA ASP A 290 -15.99 -23.52 5.63
C ASP A 290 -17.23 -24.43 5.51
N SER A 291 -17.89 -24.75 6.63
CA SER A 291 -19.14 -25.52 6.64
C SER A 291 -20.39 -24.67 6.38
N GLY A 292 -20.24 -23.36 6.20
CA GLY A 292 -21.33 -22.43 5.92
C GLY A 292 -21.74 -22.38 4.44
N ALA A 293 -22.23 -21.22 4.02
CA ALA A 293 -22.46 -20.91 2.61
C ALA A 293 -21.15 -20.45 1.96
N VAL A 294 -20.71 -21.13 0.90
CA VAL A 294 -19.45 -20.86 0.21
C VAL A 294 -19.67 -20.34 -1.20
N CYS A 295 -18.76 -19.49 -1.70
CA CYS A 295 -18.90 -18.91 -3.04
C CYS A 295 -18.42 -19.88 -4.13
N GLY A 296 -19.24 -20.11 -5.15
CA GLY A 296 -19.00 -21.07 -6.22
C GLY A 296 -17.86 -20.71 -7.18
N ASP A 297 -17.50 -19.43 -7.28
CA ASP A 297 -16.35 -18.97 -8.07
C ASP A 297 -15.01 -19.29 -7.38
N GLN A 298 -15.01 -19.34 -6.04
CA GLN A 298 -13.89 -19.82 -5.24
C GLN A 298 -13.96 -21.33 -5.00
N SER A 299 -15.06 -21.96 -5.40
CA SER A 299 -15.25 -23.41 -5.34
C SER A 299 -14.64 -24.13 -6.55
N GLY A 300 -13.67 -23.55 -7.26
CA GLY A 300 -12.91 -24.22 -8.33
C GLY A 300 -12.14 -25.48 -7.87
N SER A 301 -12.14 -25.78 -6.57
CA SER A 301 -11.73 -27.08 -6.01
C SER A 301 -12.88 -28.13 -5.98
N VAL A 302 -14.15 -27.74 -6.11
CA VAL A 302 -15.34 -28.57 -5.83
C VAL A 302 -15.89 -29.26 -7.10
N ASN A 303 -15.02 -29.61 -8.04
CA ASN A 303 -15.27 -30.74 -8.96
C ASN A 303 -14.80 -32.06 -8.31
N GLY A 304 -15.19 -32.28 -7.04
CA GLY A 304 -14.88 -33.49 -6.30
C GLY A 304 -13.50 -33.56 -5.64
N ALA A 305 -12.68 -32.50 -5.66
CA ALA A 305 -11.55 -32.40 -4.74
C ALA A 305 -12.05 -31.72 -3.45
N THR A 306 -12.07 -32.49 -2.36
CA THR A 306 -12.28 -31.96 -1.01
C THR A 306 -11.43 -30.69 -0.79
N PRO A 307 -11.88 -29.70 0.02
CA PRO A 307 -10.97 -28.69 0.53
C PRO A 307 -9.91 -29.46 1.28
N THR A 308 -8.77 -29.69 0.62
CA THR A 308 -7.81 -30.66 1.11
C THR A 308 -7.38 -30.21 2.49
N SER A 309 -7.44 -31.13 3.46
CA SER A 309 -6.61 -31.11 4.68
C SER A 309 -5.17 -30.59 4.47
N SER A 310 -4.67 -30.56 3.22
CA SER A 310 -3.46 -29.88 2.79
C SER A 310 -3.37 -28.40 3.19
N SER A 311 -4.46 -27.62 3.08
CA SER A 311 -4.50 -26.19 3.42
C SER A 311 -4.25 -25.95 4.91
N PHE A 312 -4.57 -26.93 5.75
CA PHE A 312 -4.40 -26.88 7.20
C PHE A 312 -3.24 -27.71 7.72
N ILE A 313 -2.36 -28.29 6.89
CA ILE A 313 -1.28 -29.19 7.35
C ILE A 313 -0.48 -28.58 8.50
N ALA A 314 -0.01 -27.35 8.33
CA ALA A 314 0.84 -26.69 9.33
C ALA A 314 0.08 -26.41 10.64
N LEU A 315 -1.21 -26.04 10.54
CA LEU A 315 -2.05 -25.82 11.71
C LEU A 315 -2.39 -27.14 12.40
N ASN A 316 -2.76 -28.19 11.66
CA ASN A 316 -3.06 -29.52 12.19
C ASN A 316 -1.87 -30.11 12.95
N GLN A 317 -0.64 -29.90 12.48
CA GLN A 317 0.57 -30.28 13.22
C GLN A 317 0.68 -29.56 14.56
N VAL A 318 0.28 -28.30 14.64
CA VAL A 318 0.22 -27.54 15.90
C VAL A 318 -0.92 -28.03 16.78
N LEU A 319 -2.13 -28.19 16.25
CA LEU A 319 -3.29 -28.66 17.02
C LEU A 319 -2.99 -29.98 17.74
N VAL A 320 -2.43 -30.97 17.03
CA VAL A 320 -2.06 -32.26 17.62
C VAL A 320 -1.03 -32.14 18.74
N ARG A 321 -0.02 -31.26 18.61
CA ARG A 321 0.97 -31.02 19.68
C ARG A 321 0.34 -30.45 20.95
N TYR A 322 -0.77 -29.72 20.82
CA TYR A 322 -1.52 -29.15 21.93
C TYR A 322 -2.67 -30.06 22.40
N GLY A 323 -2.77 -31.30 21.88
CA GLY A 323 -3.83 -32.25 22.24
C GLY A 323 -5.19 -31.94 21.62
N ILE A 324 -5.24 -31.03 20.65
CA ILE A 324 -6.47 -30.65 19.93
C ILE A 324 -6.60 -31.53 18.69
N ALA A 325 -7.79 -32.09 18.47
CA ALA A 325 -8.06 -32.91 17.29
C ALA A 325 -7.83 -32.09 16.00
N PRO A 326 -7.17 -32.66 14.97
CA PRO A 326 -6.95 -31.96 13.71
C PRO A 326 -8.27 -31.65 12.99
N ILE A 327 -8.25 -30.68 12.08
CA ILE A 327 -9.33 -30.41 11.13
C ILE A 327 -9.27 -31.49 10.05
N SER A 328 -10.37 -32.21 9.88
CA SER A 328 -10.56 -33.26 8.86
C SER A 328 -11.42 -32.76 7.70
N ASP A 329 -11.36 -33.46 6.57
CA ASP A 329 -12.20 -33.17 5.39
C ASP A 329 -13.71 -33.22 5.73
N GLY A 330 -14.10 -34.00 6.75
CA GLY A 330 -15.49 -34.07 7.22
C GLY A 330 -15.95 -32.81 7.97
N ASP A 331 -15.02 -32.06 8.57
CA ASP A 331 -15.33 -30.85 9.34
C ASP A 331 -15.58 -29.64 8.42
N VAL A 332 -15.03 -29.66 7.21
CA VAL A 332 -15.02 -28.51 6.27
C VAL A 332 -15.93 -28.72 5.06
N LYS A 333 -16.93 -29.60 5.17
CA LYS A 333 -17.90 -29.81 4.11
C LYS A 333 -18.86 -28.62 4.03
N PRO A 334 -18.94 -27.90 2.89
CA PRO A 334 -19.87 -26.78 2.74
C PRO A 334 -21.32 -27.19 2.96
N GLY A 335 -22.07 -26.38 3.70
CA GLY A 335 -23.51 -26.55 3.89
C GLY A 335 -24.30 -26.16 2.63
N SER A 336 -23.83 -25.16 1.90
CA SER A 336 -24.38 -24.75 0.60
C SER A 336 -23.33 -24.06 -0.26
N VAL A 337 -23.46 -24.16 -1.58
CA VAL A 337 -22.61 -23.45 -2.55
C VAL A 337 -23.46 -22.41 -3.28
N VAL A 338 -23.08 -21.14 -3.19
CA VAL A 338 -23.70 -20.04 -3.93
C VAL A 338 -23.19 -20.08 -5.38
N PRO A 339 -24.06 -20.08 -6.41
CA PRO A 339 -23.64 -20.17 -7.80
C PRO A 339 -22.65 -19.07 -8.21
N ALA A 340 -21.62 -19.43 -8.99
CA ALA A 340 -20.63 -18.49 -9.50
C ALA A 340 -21.22 -17.40 -10.42
N SER A 341 -22.37 -17.68 -11.05
CA SER A 341 -23.09 -16.76 -11.94
C SER A 341 -23.65 -15.54 -11.21
N GLU A 342 -23.65 -15.52 -9.87
CA GLU A 342 -24.09 -14.37 -9.07
C GLU A 342 -22.97 -13.34 -8.86
N SER A 343 -21.73 -13.61 -9.28
CA SER A 343 -20.63 -12.64 -9.21
C SER A 343 -20.80 -11.52 -10.24
N SER A 344 -21.03 -10.29 -9.77
CA SER A 344 -21.13 -9.11 -10.64
C SER A 344 -19.73 -8.57 -10.94
N THR A 345 -18.99 -9.25 -11.82
CA THR A 345 -17.68 -8.74 -12.28
C THR A 345 -17.85 -7.95 -13.57
N GLN A 346 -17.76 -6.62 -13.48
CA GLN A 346 -17.71 -5.76 -14.66
C GLN A 346 -16.31 -5.85 -15.29
N THR A 347 -16.23 -6.53 -16.43
CA THR A 347 -14.98 -6.69 -17.19
C THR A 347 -14.80 -5.51 -18.14
N TYR A 348 -13.58 -5.02 -18.28
CA TYR A 348 -13.24 -3.98 -19.26
C TYR A 348 -13.04 -4.55 -20.66
N TRP A 349 -12.92 -3.65 -21.63
CA TRP A 349 -12.60 -3.95 -23.03
C TRP A 349 -13.66 -4.83 -23.70
N GLN A 350 -14.94 -4.60 -23.37
CA GLN A 350 -16.02 -5.43 -23.91
C GLN A 350 -16.65 -4.82 -25.17
N SER A 351 -16.66 -3.50 -25.31
CA SER A 351 -17.19 -2.82 -26.48
C SER A 351 -16.36 -3.11 -27.74
N PRO A 352 -16.96 -3.06 -28.93
CA PRO A 352 -16.21 -3.20 -30.20
C PRO A 352 -15.10 -2.16 -30.32
N ASN A 353 -15.36 -0.92 -29.90
CA ASN A 353 -14.41 0.19 -30.05
C ASN A 353 -13.23 0.04 -29.10
N ALA A 354 -13.48 -0.26 -27.83
CA ALA A 354 -12.45 -0.54 -26.84
C ALA A 354 -11.57 -1.72 -27.24
N LYS A 355 -12.16 -2.80 -27.78
CA LYS A 355 -11.41 -3.96 -28.32
C LYS A 355 -10.52 -3.58 -29.48
N GLN A 356 -11.05 -2.81 -30.44
CA GLN A 356 -10.29 -2.36 -31.60
C GLN A 356 -9.11 -1.47 -31.18
N LEU A 357 -9.35 -0.45 -30.37
CA LEU A 357 -8.32 0.45 -29.87
C LEU A 357 -7.25 -0.28 -29.05
N GLN A 358 -7.68 -1.18 -28.15
CA GLN A 358 -6.75 -2.03 -27.41
C GLN A 358 -5.90 -2.90 -28.34
N GLY A 359 -6.50 -3.45 -29.41
CA GLY A 359 -5.79 -4.19 -30.45
C GLY A 359 -4.72 -3.34 -31.14
N SER A 360 -5.08 -2.14 -31.58
CA SER A 360 -4.17 -1.19 -32.23
C SER A 360 -2.99 -0.81 -31.32
N VAL A 361 -3.26 -0.46 -30.05
CA VAL A 361 -2.21 -0.12 -29.07
C VAL A 361 -1.29 -1.33 -28.78
N ARG A 362 -1.85 -2.55 -28.72
CA ARG A 362 -1.04 -3.77 -28.55
C ARG A 362 -0.13 -4.01 -29.76
N ALA A 363 -0.61 -3.79 -30.98
CA ALA A 363 0.18 -3.97 -32.20
C ALA A 363 1.41 -3.05 -32.25
N LEU A 364 1.30 -1.82 -31.71
CA LEU A 364 2.43 -0.89 -31.62
C LEU A 364 3.60 -1.42 -30.78
N ARG A 365 3.36 -2.34 -29.84
CA ARG A 365 4.41 -2.89 -28.96
C ARG A 365 5.41 -3.78 -29.68
N SER A 366 4.96 -4.48 -30.70
CA SER A 366 5.77 -5.46 -31.45
C SER A 366 6.32 -4.93 -32.77
N GLY A 367 5.94 -3.72 -33.18
CA GLY A 367 6.37 -3.15 -34.46
C GLY A 367 7.77 -2.53 -34.42
N ASP A 368 8.37 -2.37 -35.61
CA ASP A 368 9.64 -1.67 -35.79
C ASP A 368 9.42 -0.16 -35.63
N LYS A 369 9.86 0.38 -34.50
CA LYS A 369 9.56 1.76 -34.05
C LYS A 369 10.24 2.84 -34.90
N ASP A 370 11.25 2.46 -35.67
CA ASP A 370 11.98 3.36 -36.57
C ASP A 370 11.35 3.39 -37.98
N SER A 371 10.41 2.49 -38.25
CA SER A 371 9.75 2.41 -39.56
C SER A 371 8.68 3.49 -39.75
N PRO A 372 8.54 4.07 -40.96
CA PRO A 372 7.44 4.98 -41.28
C PRO A 372 6.07 4.34 -41.04
N GLN A 373 5.94 3.03 -41.32
CA GLN A 373 4.70 2.29 -41.09
C GLN A 373 4.28 2.30 -39.61
N TRP A 374 5.25 2.20 -38.69
CA TRP A 374 4.96 2.28 -37.26
C TRP A 374 4.53 3.70 -36.87
N GLN A 375 5.19 4.74 -37.39
CA GLN A 375 4.82 6.14 -37.13
C GLN A 375 3.40 6.45 -37.63
N ASP A 376 3.04 5.98 -38.82
CA ASP A 376 1.69 6.12 -39.38
C ASP A 376 0.66 5.39 -38.50
N SER A 377 1.00 4.18 -38.05
CA SER A 377 0.14 3.38 -37.16
C SER A 377 -0.05 4.06 -35.81
N ALA A 378 1.01 4.63 -35.24
CA ALA A 378 0.97 5.34 -33.97
C ALA A 378 0.10 6.62 -34.06
N SER A 379 0.25 7.38 -35.14
CA SER A 379 -0.52 8.60 -35.41
C SER A 379 -2.01 8.29 -35.66
N SER A 380 -2.30 7.24 -36.44
CA SER A 380 -3.65 6.74 -36.68
C SER A 380 -4.32 6.24 -35.39
N THR A 381 -3.57 5.53 -34.54
CA THR A 381 -4.07 5.06 -33.24
C THR A 381 -4.37 6.25 -32.31
N LEU A 382 -3.51 7.27 -32.26
CA LEU A 382 -3.75 8.47 -31.46
C LEU A 382 -5.00 9.22 -31.95
N THR A 383 -5.19 9.34 -33.26
CA THR A 383 -6.38 9.94 -33.86
C THR A 383 -7.64 9.18 -33.46
N SER A 384 -7.61 7.85 -33.57
CA SER A 384 -8.73 7.00 -33.17
C SER A 384 -9.05 7.15 -31.66
N LEU A 385 -8.02 7.31 -30.83
CA LEU A 385 -8.18 7.51 -29.39
C LEU A 385 -8.79 8.88 -29.05
N ARG A 386 -8.42 9.92 -29.81
CA ARG A 386 -9.03 11.26 -29.70
C ARG A 386 -10.51 11.24 -30.07
N GLU A 387 -10.83 10.59 -31.19
CA GLU A 387 -12.19 10.46 -31.73
C GLU A 387 -13.10 9.56 -30.87
N TRP A 388 -12.51 8.78 -29.95
CA TRP A 388 -13.27 8.08 -28.92
C TRP A 388 -13.74 9.07 -27.85
N ILE A 389 -14.87 9.72 -28.14
CA ILE A 389 -15.42 10.84 -27.34
C ILE A 389 -16.64 10.41 -26.51
N ASP A 390 -17.30 9.30 -26.86
CA ASP A 390 -18.59 8.90 -26.30
C ASP A 390 -18.49 7.68 -25.35
N SER A 391 -19.14 7.81 -24.19
CA SER A 391 -19.40 6.72 -23.25
C SER A 391 -20.52 5.78 -23.71
N GLY A 392 -21.30 6.15 -24.72
CA GLY A 392 -22.44 5.40 -25.25
C GLY A 392 -22.10 4.03 -25.85
N SER A 393 -20.81 3.76 -26.15
CA SER A 393 -20.32 2.40 -26.46
C SER A 393 -19.85 1.62 -25.23
N GLU A 394 -19.58 2.31 -24.12
CA GLU A 394 -19.12 1.73 -22.87
C GLU A 394 -20.25 1.58 -21.84
N PRO A 395 -20.09 0.72 -20.83
CA PRO A 395 -21.12 0.52 -19.81
C PRO A 395 -21.35 1.75 -18.91
N SER A 396 -20.36 2.62 -18.77
CA SER A 396 -20.46 3.89 -18.05
C SER A 396 -19.39 4.90 -18.51
N GLU A 397 -19.59 6.18 -18.18
CA GLU A 397 -18.56 7.23 -18.35
C GLU A 397 -17.29 6.94 -17.54
N GLU A 398 -17.43 6.29 -16.38
CA GLU A 398 -16.30 5.90 -15.53
C GLU A 398 -15.44 4.82 -16.22
N ASP A 399 -16.08 3.82 -16.82
CA ASP A 399 -15.40 2.76 -17.55
C ASP A 399 -14.65 3.34 -18.76
N PHE A 400 -15.33 4.21 -19.53
CA PHE A 400 -14.71 4.95 -20.63
C PHE A 400 -13.48 5.74 -20.17
N TYR A 401 -13.60 6.52 -19.09
CA TYR A 401 -12.50 7.34 -18.57
C TYR A 401 -11.28 6.47 -18.20
N ILE A 402 -11.51 5.38 -17.47
CA ILE A 402 -10.45 4.47 -17.00
C ILE A 402 -9.79 3.77 -18.18
N GLU A 403 -10.57 3.22 -19.11
CA GLU A 403 -10.04 2.53 -20.29
C GLU A 403 -9.23 3.47 -21.19
N LYS A 404 -9.73 4.68 -21.44
CA LYS A 404 -9.03 5.70 -22.23
C LYS A 404 -7.72 6.14 -21.57
N ALA A 405 -7.70 6.38 -20.26
CA ALA A 405 -6.48 6.68 -19.50
C ALA A 405 -5.42 5.57 -19.66
N VAL A 406 -5.87 4.31 -19.61
CA VAL A 406 -4.99 3.14 -19.74
C VAL A 406 -4.40 3.06 -21.14
N LEU A 407 -5.18 3.31 -22.19
CA LEU A 407 -4.67 3.29 -23.57
C LEU A 407 -3.62 4.38 -23.81
N TYR A 408 -3.85 5.61 -23.37
CA TYR A 408 -2.84 6.67 -23.44
C TYR A 408 -1.55 6.28 -22.72
N SER A 409 -1.65 5.78 -21.48
CA SER A 409 -0.49 5.32 -20.71
C SER A 409 0.29 4.21 -21.45
N GLN A 410 -0.41 3.25 -22.06
CA GLN A 410 0.20 2.18 -22.83
C GLN A 410 0.90 2.70 -24.10
N MET A 411 0.30 3.67 -24.79
CA MET A 411 0.90 4.30 -25.97
C MET A 411 2.19 5.05 -25.59
N LEU A 412 2.17 5.86 -24.54
CA LEU A 412 3.33 6.60 -24.05
C LEU A 412 4.49 5.69 -23.62
N VAL A 413 4.19 4.58 -22.95
CA VAL A 413 5.23 3.59 -22.55
C VAL A 413 5.84 2.90 -23.77
N THR A 414 5.09 2.75 -24.86
CA THR A 414 5.50 2.02 -26.05
C THR A 414 6.29 2.89 -27.04
N THR A 415 5.92 4.17 -27.12
CA THR A 415 6.43 5.14 -28.09
C THR A 415 7.84 5.63 -27.71
N PRO A 416 8.81 5.66 -28.64
CA PRO A 416 10.11 6.27 -28.40
C PRO A 416 9.98 7.76 -28.07
N THR A 417 10.81 8.28 -27.16
CA THR A 417 10.73 9.67 -26.68
C THR A 417 11.14 10.72 -27.70
N ASP A 418 11.92 10.30 -28.68
CA ASP A 418 12.43 11.05 -29.82
C ASP A 418 11.51 10.95 -31.05
N ALA A 419 10.48 10.09 -31.01
CA ALA A 419 9.45 10.07 -32.04
C ALA A 419 8.67 11.40 -32.01
N SER A 420 8.43 11.97 -33.19
CA SER A 420 7.70 13.25 -33.35
C SER A 420 6.32 13.24 -32.68
N ILE A 421 5.66 12.09 -32.64
CA ILE A 421 4.33 11.90 -32.08
C ILE A 421 4.32 11.83 -30.54
N TYR A 422 5.47 11.65 -29.88
CA TYR A 422 5.52 11.43 -28.42
C TYR A 422 5.01 12.66 -27.65
N ASP A 423 5.48 13.85 -28.02
CA ASP A 423 5.11 15.09 -27.32
C ASP A 423 3.62 15.41 -27.53
N GLU A 424 3.10 15.10 -28.72
CA GLU A 424 1.68 15.19 -29.01
C GLU A 424 0.86 14.22 -28.13
N MET A 425 1.24 12.93 -28.06
CA MET A 425 0.58 11.96 -27.17
C MET A 425 0.61 12.39 -25.70
N LEU A 426 1.74 12.95 -25.24
CA LEU A 426 1.89 13.39 -23.85
C LEU A 426 0.98 14.58 -23.55
N ASN A 427 0.95 15.58 -24.42
CA ASN A 427 0.09 16.75 -24.26
C ASN A 427 -1.39 16.37 -24.26
N GLU A 428 -1.81 15.46 -25.15
CA GLU A 428 -3.18 14.94 -25.18
C GLU A 428 -3.55 14.21 -23.90
N TYR A 429 -2.65 13.37 -23.38
CA TYR A 429 -2.92 12.64 -22.16
C TYR A 429 -3.01 13.57 -20.94
N ILE A 430 -2.15 14.58 -20.85
CA ILE A 430 -2.22 15.58 -19.78
C ILE A 430 -3.48 16.43 -19.90
N ALA A 431 -3.88 16.81 -21.11
CA ALA A 431 -5.14 17.51 -21.36
C ALA A 431 -6.34 16.67 -20.89
N PHE A 432 -6.41 15.40 -21.32
CA PHE A 432 -7.45 14.45 -20.92
C PHE A 432 -7.52 14.27 -19.39
N LEU A 433 -6.38 14.06 -18.72
CA LEU A 433 -6.35 13.94 -17.26
C LEU A 433 -6.61 15.28 -16.52
N SER A 434 -6.54 16.41 -17.21
CA SER A 434 -6.89 17.71 -16.64
C SER A 434 -8.39 17.98 -16.65
N GLU A 435 -9.16 17.20 -17.40
CA GLU A 435 -10.61 17.26 -17.38
C GLU A 435 -11.16 16.78 -16.02
N PRO A 436 -12.26 17.36 -15.53
CA PRO A 436 -12.92 16.85 -14.33
C PRO A 436 -13.31 15.38 -14.53
N PRO A 437 -12.98 14.47 -13.60
CA PRO A 437 -13.41 13.09 -13.68
C PRO A 437 -14.95 13.00 -13.57
N PRO A 438 -15.56 11.96 -14.15
CA PRO A 438 -17.02 11.83 -14.23
C PRO A 438 -17.69 11.67 -12.85
N SER A 439 -16.93 11.22 -11.84
CA SER A 439 -17.41 11.10 -10.46
C SER A 439 -16.28 11.23 -9.44
N ASP A 440 -16.67 11.46 -8.19
CA ASP A 440 -15.80 11.47 -7.03
C ASP A 440 -15.05 10.15 -6.84
N GLU A 441 -15.71 9.02 -7.12
CA GLU A 441 -15.16 7.67 -7.00
C GLU A 441 -14.04 7.39 -8.01
N VAL A 442 -14.04 8.11 -9.14
CA VAL A 442 -13.03 7.98 -10.20
C VAL A 442 -11.77 8.82 -9.92
N ARG A 443 -11.81 9.78 -8.99
CA ARG A 443 -10.65 10.64 -8.67
C ARG A 443 -9.41 9.86 -8.26
N ILE A 444 -9.57 8.72 -7.59
CA ILE A 444 -8.46 7.85 -7.20
C ILE A 444 -7.65 7.35 -8.41
N TYR A 445 -8.31 7.14 -9.54
CA TYR A 445 -7.70 6.66 -10.77
C TYR A 445 -6.87 7.73 -11.45
N TRP A 446 -7.20 9.00 -11.27
CA TRP A 446 -6.43 10.10 -11.83
C TRP A 446 -4.98 10.06 -11.33
N LEU A 447 -4.75 10.05 -10.01
CA LEU A 447 -3.39 9.99 -9.45
C LEU A 447 -2.72 8.67 -9.79
N TRP A 448 -3.49 7.58 -9.72
CA TRP A 448 -2.99 6.25 -10.07
C TRP A 448 -2.44 6.21 -11.50
N SER A 449 -3.15 6.81 -12.45
CA SER A 449 -2.80 6.80 -13.87
C SER A 449 -1.49 7.53 -14.13
N ILE A 450 -1.26 8.66 -13.44
CA ILE A 450 0.01 9.40 -13.50
C ILE A 450 1.14 8.62 -12.84
N GLN A 451 0.93 8.11 -11.62
CA GLN A 451 1.95 7.35 -10.89
C GLN A 451 2.36 6.06 -11.60
N ASN A 452 1.37 5.32 -12.12
CA ASN A 452 1.59 4.11 -12.89
C ASN A 452 2.35 4.41 -14.18
N LEU A 453 2.03 5.50 -14.90
CA LEU A 453 2.80 5.92 -16.06
C LEU A 453 4.25 6.25 -15.69
N MET A 454 4.46 7.07 -14.65
CA MET A 454 5.79 7.41 -14.13
C MET A 454 6.61 6.17 -13.78
N GLN A 455 6.00 5.22 -13.08
CA GLN A 455 6.66 3.96 -12.71
C GLN A 455 7.02 3.13 -13.96
N ARG A 456 6.12 3.01 -14.93
CA ARG A 456 6.36 2.24 -16.16
C ARG A 456 7.44 2.87 -17.02
N ILE A 457 7.44 4.19 -17.19
CA ILE A 457 8.49 4.93 -17.88
C ILE A 457 9.83 4.72 -17.19
N ARG A 458 9.88 4.82 -15.86
CA ARG A 458 11.11 4.58 -15.09
C ARG A 458 11.66 3.17 -15.27
N LEU A 459 10.78 2.17 -15.39
CA LEU A 459 11.19 0.78 -15.62
C LEU A 459 11.61 0.50 -17.07
N ASN A 460 11.24 1.38 -18.01
CA ASN A 460 11.64 1.26 -19.40
C ASN A 460 13.10 1.74 -19.58
N ARG A 461 14.03 0.77 -19.71
CA ARG A 461 15.48 1.03 -19.76
C ARG A 461 15.96 1.76 -21.03
N ALA A 462 15.19 1.74 -22.12
CA ALA A 462 15.62 2.33 -23.38
C ALA A 462 15.55 3.86 -23.35
N ASN A 463 14.47 4.43 -22.78
CA ASN A 463 14.13 5.85 -22.90
C ASN A 463 13.73 6.51 -21.56
N GLY A 464 13.87 5.79 -20.43
CA GLY A 464 13.18 6.12 -19.19
C GLY A 464 13.53 7.47 -18.56
N GLU A 465 14.74 8.00 -18.74
CA GLU A 465 15.15 9.27 -18.12
C GLU A 465 14.64 10.50 -18.90
N ALA A 466 14.82 10.53 -20.23
CA ALA A 466 14.31 11.60 -21.07
C ALA A 466 12.76 11.65 -21.07
N ALA A 467 12.12 10.48 -21.18
CA ALA A 467 10.66 10.34 -21.05
C ALA A 467 10.15 10.91 -19.73
N ARG A 468 10.87 10.59 -18.65
CA ARG A 468 10.53 11.03 -17.31
C ARG A 468 10.68 12.54 -17.16
N ALA A 469 11.77 13.13 -17.64
CA ALA A 469 11.97 14.58 -17.58
C ALA A 469 10.86 15.34 -18.34
N LYS A 470 10.49 14.86 -19.53
CA LYS A 470 9.36 15.40 -20.31
C LYS A 470 8.04 15.30 -19.53
N LEU A 471 7.75 14.13 -18.96
CA LEU A 471 6.52 13.91 -18.18
C LEU A 471 6.48 14.76 -16.90
N GLU A 472 7.60 14.85 -16.16
CA GLU A 472 7.69 15.70 -14.95
C GLU A 472 7.43 17.17 -15.28
N THR A 473 7.98 17.68 -16.38
CA THR A 473 7.73 19.05 -16.88
C THR A 473 6.25 19.23 -17.23
N ALA A 474 5.69 18.31 -18.02
CA ALA A 474 4.28 18.39 -18.44
C ALA A 474 3.29 18.32 -17.27
N ILE A 475 3.63 17.59 -16.19
CA ILE A 475 2.84 17.54 -14.95
C ILE A 475 2.92 18.88 -14.20
N GLN A 476 4.09 19.50 -14.14
CA GLN A 476 4.25 20.79 -13.45
C GLN A 476 3.51 21.91 -14.16
N ASP A 477 3.51 21.90 -15.50
CA ASP A 477 2.84 22.91 -16.33
C ASP A 477 1.35 22.61 -16.57
N ALA A 478 0.83 21.53 -16.00
CA ALA A 478 -0.55 21.11 -16.22
C ALA A 478 -1.55 22.13 -15.63
N PRO A 479 -2.65 22.42 -16.34
CA PRO A 479 -3.65 23.39 -15.88
C PRO A 479 -4.47 22.89 -14.68
N SER A 480 -4.52 21.57 -14.45
CA SER A 480 -5.22 20.98 -13.31
C SER A 480 -4.43 21.17 -12.01
N PRO A 481 -5.01 21.81 -10.97
CA PRO A 481 -4.36 21.98 -9.66
C PRO A 481 -3.91 20.66 -9.04
N SER A 482 -4.63 19.56 -9.30
CA SER A 482 -4.27 18.23 -8.80
C SER A 482 -2.99 17.71 -9.44
N ILE A 483 -2.84 17.89 -10.77
CA ILE A 483 -1.63 17.50 -11.52
C ILE A 483 -0.45 18.37 -11.11
N ALA A 484 -0.63 19.69 -11.09
CA ALA A 484 0.41 20.61 -10.66
C ALA A 484 0.88 20.30 -9.22
N LEU A 485 -0.05 20.05 -8.29
CA LEU A 485 0.30 19.66 -6.91
C LEU A 485 1.16 18.40 -6.87
N TYR A 486 0.86 17.38 -7.67
CA TYR A 486 1.70 16.18 -7.75
C TYR A 486 3.09 16.51 -8.30
N GLY A 487 3.20 17.37 -9.31
CA GLY A 487 4.46 17.88 -9.83
C GLY A 487 5.32 18.56 -8.75
N TYR A 488 4.72 19.41 -7.92
CA TYR A 488 5.40 20.04 -6.79
C TYR A 488 5.82 19.04 -5.69
N LEU A 489 5.03 17.98 -5.47
CA LEU A 489 5.40 16.92 -4.53
C LEU A 489 6.60 16.09 -5.03
N LEU A 490 6.71 15.84 -6.33
CA LEU A 490 7.90 15.22 -6.93
C LEU A 490 9.13 16.10 -6.76
N GLU A 491 8.97 17.41 -6.96
CA GLU A 491 10.04 18.38 -6.77
C GLU A 491 10.49 18.44 -5.31
N LEU A 492 9.54 18.38 -4.36
CA LEU A 492 9.84 18.35 -2.94
C LEU A 492 10.72 17.15 -2.58
N GLU A 493 10.42 15.97 -3.14
CA GLU A 493 11.26 14.80 -2.96
C GLU A 493 12.66 15.01 -3.53
N ARG A 494 12.78 15.63 -4.71
CA ARG A 494 14.08 15.89 -5.37
C ARG A 494 14.96 16.78 -4.49
N VAL A 495 14.43 17.91 -4.02
CA VAL A 495 15.12 18.84 -3.12
C VAL A 495 15.53 18.15 -1.82
N GLN A 496 14.64 17.34 -1.23
CA GLN A 496 14.95 16.60 0.01
C GLN A 496 16.05 15.55 -0.17
N ARG A 497 16.06 14.85 -1.31
CA ARG A 497 17.13 13.89 -1.63
C ARG A 497 18.48 14.55 -1.77
N ALA A 498 18.52 15.71 -2.44
CA ALA A 498 19.73 16.50 -2.57
C ALA A 498 20.25 16.98 -1.20
N ASN A 499 19.34 17.32 -0.28
CA ASN A 499 19.69 17.85 1.04
C ASN A 499 20.10 16.77 2.06
N THR A 500 19.53 15.57 2.00
CA THR A 500 19.72 14.52 3.02
C THR A 500 20.59 13.34 2.56
N GLY A 501 20.90 13.26 1.26
CA GLY A 501 21.58 12.10 0.66
C GLY A 501 20.77 10.80 0.73
N ARG A 502 19.50 10.84 1.15
CA ARG A 502 18.60 9.67 1.24
C ARG A 502 17.34 9.89 0.43
N GLY A 503 17.12 8.99 -0.53
CA GLY A 503 15.86 8.77 -1.23
C GLY A 503 14.71 8.43 -0.30
N PHE A 504 13.51 8.95 -0.59
CA PHE A 504 12.28 8.30 -0.15
C PHE A 504 12.26 6.89 -0.75
N THR A 505 12.22 5.86 0.09
CA THR A 505 11.89 4.51 -0.37
C THR A 505 10.39 4.48 -0.63
N ALA A 506 10.01 4.41 -1.91
CA ALA A 506 8.66 4.05 -2.34
C ALA A 506 8.39 2.58 -2.00
N ARG A 507 8.22 2.28 -0.71
CA ARG A 507 7.63 1.05 -0.20
C ARG A 507 7.04 1.36 1.16
N GLN A 508 5.71 1.46 1.21
CA GLN A 508 4.89 0.94 2.30
C GLN A 508 3.46 0.75 1.85
#